data_AF-A0A821GNT2-F1
#
_entry.id   AF-A0A821GNT2-F1
#
_cell.length_a   1.000
_cell.length_b   1.000
_cell.length_c   1.000
_cell.angle_alpha   90.00
_cell.angle_beta   90.00
_cell.angle_gamma   90.00
#
_symmetry.space_group_name_H-M   'P 1'
#
loop_
_entity.id
_entity.type
_entity.pdbx_description
1 polymer ?
#
loop_
_entity_poly.entity_id
_entity_poly.type
_entity_poly.pdbx_seq_one_letter_code
_entity_poly.pdbx_strand_id
1 'polypeptide(L)' 'MKWVEGAKQGIVVAGGQGKGNGLTQLYYPEGVVVDQLGTVYVADARNARIMRWPKGATQGSAIVGGNGTGEQSNQLIGPI' A
#
# COMPACT_ATOMS: atom_id res chain seq x y z
N MET A 1 2.43 9.90 1.58
CA MET A 1 3.69 10.54 2.02
C MET A 1 3.53 11.03 3.45
N LYS A 2 4.62 11.21 4.19
CA LYS A 2 4.62 11.83 5.52
C LYS A 2 5.44 13.12 5.49
N TRP A 3 4.98 14.13 6.22
CA TRP A 3 5.69 15.38 6.44
C TRP A 3 6.17 15.47 7.88
N VAL A 4 7.33 16.12 8.07
CA VAL A 4 7.80 16.58 9.37
C VAL A 4 7.59 18.10 9.40
N GLU A 5 7.25 18.66 10.56
CA GLU A 5 7.07 20.10 10.70
C GLU A 5 8.33 20.86 10.22
N GLY A 6 8.13 21.89 9.40
CA GLY A 6 9.22 22.66 8.79
C GLY A 6 9.96 21.95 7.62
N ALA A 7 9.58 20.72 7.25
CA ALA A 7 10.22 20.01 6.15
C ALA A 7 9.90 20.62 4.78
N LYS A 8 10.93 20.76 3.93
CA LYS A 8 10.79 21.22 2.54
C LYS A 8 10.49 20.07 1.56
N GLN A 9 10.58 18.83 2.00
CA GLN A 9 10.31 17.63 1.20
C GLN A 9 9.58 16.59 2.04
N GLY A 10 8.67 15.86 1.39
CA GLY A 10 7.93 14.76 2.01
C GLY A 10 8.72 13.46 1.95
N ILE A 11 8.51 12.60 2.94
CA ILE A 11 9.05 11.24 2.97
C ILE A 11 8.03 10.32 2.31
N VAL A 12 8.46 9.51 1.33
CA VAL A 12 7.65 8.43 0.78
C VAL A 12 7.51 7.35 1.84
N VAL A 13 6.26 6.96 2.14
CA VAL A 13 5.95 5.95 3.19
C VAL A 13 5.39 4.67 2.58
N ALA A 14 4.70 4.78 1.44
CA ALA A 14 4.12 3.66 0.71
C ALA A 14 4.18 3.96 -0.78
N GLY A 15 4.49 2.95 -1.59
CA GLY A 15 4.69 3.11 -3.03
C GLY A 15 5.92 3.96 -3.39
N GLY A 16 5.79 4.76 -4.46
CA GLY A 16 6.79 5.75 -4.88
C GLY A 16 7.71 5.34 -6.03
N GLN A 17 7.65 4.08 -6.48
CA GLN A 17 8.44 3.58 -7.64
C GLN A 17 7.59 3.41 -8.91
N GLY A 18 6.60 4.28 -9.08
CA GLY A 18 5.67 4.26 -10.21
C GLY A 18 4.58 3.19 -10.11
N LYS A 19 3.79 3.09 -11.18
CA LYS A 19 2.72 2.10 -11.32
C LYS A 19 3.30 0.70 -11.50
N GLY A 20 2.79 -0.28 -10.74
CA GLY A 20 3.18 -1.68 -10.90
C GLY A 20 2.73 -2.56 -9.74
N ASN A 21 3.19 -3.81 -9.71
CA ASN A 21 2.84 -4.82 -8.70
C ASN A 21 4.01 -5.17 -7.76
N GLY A 22 5.16 -4.51 -7.89
CA GLY A 22 6.28 -4.66 -6.95
C GLY A 22 5.93 -4.22 -5.53
N LEU A 23 6.78 -4.57 -4.56
CA LEU A 23 6.59 -4.23 -3.14
C LEU A 23 6.78 -2.74 -2.82
N THR A 24 7.30 -1.97 -3.77
CA THR A 24 7.47 -0.50 -3.70
C THR A 24 6.57 0.23 -4.70
N GLN A 25 5.65 -0.49 -5.35
CA GLN A 25 4.75 0.02 -6.38
C GLN A 25 3.30 -0.20 -5.98
N LEU A 26 2.42 0.60 -6.57
CA LEU A 26 0.98 0.51 -6.41
C LEU A 26 0.34 0.64 -7.80
N TYR A 27 -0.84 0.06 -7.98
CA TYR A 27 -1.64 0.21 -9.18
C TYR A 27 -3.07 0.61 -8.80
N TYR A 28 -3.38 1.90 -8.99
CA TYR A 28 -4.68 2.50 -8.73
C TYR A 28 -5.15 2.25 -7.28
N PRO A 29 -4.39 2.74 -6.28
CA PRO A 29 -4.79 2.61 -4.89
C PRO A 29 -6.01 3.48 -4.59
N GLU A 30 -6.99 2.95 -3.86
CA GLU A 30 -8.25 3.64 -3.58
C GLU A 30 -8.41 4.02 -2.10
N GLY A 31 -7.80 3.26 -1.20
CA GLY A 31 -7.88 3.47 0.26
C GLY A 31 -6.54 3.53 0.95
N VAL A 32 -6.46 4.33 2.01
CA VAL A 32 -5.30 4.41 2.91
C VAL A 32 -5.74 4.60 4.36
N VAL A 33 -5.19 3.78 5.25
CA VAL A 33 -5.36 3.94 6.71
C VAL A 33 -4.02 3.82 7.42
N VAL A 34 -3.91 4.46 8.58
CA VAL A 34 -2.71 4.42 9.41
C VAL A 34 -3.10 3.99 10.83
N ASP A 35 -2.46 2.96 11.35
CA ASP A 35 -2.70 2.51 12.73
C ASP A 35 -1.95 3.36 13.77
N GLN A 36 -2.21 3.11 15.05
CA GLN A 36 -1.59 3.84 16.18
C GLN A 36 -0.06 3.66 16.26
N LEU A 37 0.49 2.60 15.65
CA LEU A 37 1.93 2.35 15.58
C LEU A 37 2.58 3.07 14.38
N GLY A 38 1.77 3.69 13.51
CA GLY A 38 2.22 4.35 12.29
C GLY A 38 2.42 3.40 11.11
N THR A 39 1.85 2.19 11.17
CA THR A 39 1.79 1.28 10.01
C THR A 39 0.78 1.82 9.02
N VAL A 40 1.17 1.93 7.75
CA VAL A 40 0.28 2.33 6.66
C VAL A 40 -0.26 1.10 5.96
N TYR A 41 -1.57 1.07 5.75
CA TYR A 41 -2.24 0.07 4.93
C TYR A 41 -2.82 0.77 3.70
N VAL A 42 -2.64 0.16 2.53
CA VAL A 42 -3.11 0.69 1.25
C VAL A 42 -3.93 -0.37 0.53
N ALA A 43 -5.14 -0.02 0.14
CA ALA A 43 -5.95 -0.83 -0.76
C ALA A 43 -5.48 -0.60 -2.19
N ASP A 44 -4.73 -1.56 -2.73
CA ASP A 44 -4.09 -1.49 -4.05
C ASP A 44 -4.99 -2.16 -5.09
N ALA A 45 -6.04 -1.43 -5.49
CA ALA A 45 -7.26 -2.01 -6.07
C ALA A 45 -7.04 -2.75 -7.39
N ARG A 46 -6.25 -2.21 -8.33
CA ARG A 46 -5.97 -2.90 -9.62
C ARG A 46 -4.99 -4.06 -9.47
N ASN A 47 -4.28 -4.14 -8.35
CA ASN A 47 -3.48 -5.32 -8.00
C ASN A 47 -4.25 -6.31 -7.11
N ALA A 48 -5.53 -6.03 -6.79
CA ALA A 48 -6.39 -6.90 -5.98
C ALA A 48 -5.70 -7.34 -4.67
N ARG A 49 -5.08 -6.38 -3.95
CA ARG A 49 -4.34 -6.66 -2.71
C ARG A 49 -4.46 -5.54 -1.69
N ILE A 50 -4.28 -5.90 -0.42
CA ILE A 50 -3.99 -4.94 0.66
C ILE A 50 -2.50 -4.99 0.95
N MET A 51 -1.86 -3.83 0.86
CA MET A 51 -0.44 -3.67 1.16
C MET A 51 -0.25 -3.04 2.54
N ARG A 52 0.75 -3.51 3.29
CA ARG A 52 1.14 -3.01 4.60
C ARG A 52 2.57 -2.50 4.58
N TRP A 53 2.78 -1.30 5.12
CA TRP A 53 4.08 -0.68 5.39
C TRP A 53 4.21 -0.33 6.87
N PRO A 54 4.95 -1.11 7.66
CA PRO A 54 5.36 -0.71 9.00
C PRO A 54 6.08 0.64 8.98
N LYS A 55 5.99 1.38 10.09
CA LYS A 55 6.70 2.65 10.24
C LYS A 55 8.20 2.46 9.98
N GLY A 56 8.73 3.20 8.99
CA GLY A 56 10.14 3.15 8.58
C GLY A 56 10.49 2.05 7.58
N ALA A 57 9.54 1.24 7.12
CA ALA A 57 9.77 0.26 6.08
C ALA A 57 10.05 0.94 4.72
N THR A 58 11.06 0.43 4.01
CA THR A 58 11.43 0.89 2.65
C THR A 58 10.62 0.20 1.55
N GLN A 59 9.92 -0.89 1.88
CA GLN A 59 9.09 -1.68 0.98
C GLN A 59 7.94 -2.30 1.77
N GLY A 60 6.84 -2.58 1.07
CA GLY A 60 5.61 -3.09 1.67
C GLY A 60 5.56 -4.61 1.66
N SER A 61 4.47 -5.14 2.20
CA SER A 61 4.11 -6.55 2.11
C SER A 61 2.64 -6.68 1.76
N ALA A 62 2.29 -7.59 0.85
CA ALA A 62 0.89 -7.94 0.63
C ALA A 62 0.44 -8.78 1.82
N ILE A 63 -0.59 -8.32 2.53
CA ILE A 63 -1.12 -9.04 3.70
C ILE A 63 -2.41 -9.80 3.37
N VAL A 64 -3.09 -9.40 2.28
CA VAL A 64 -4.27 -10.08 1.73
C VAL A 64 -4.28 -9.86 0.21
N GLY A 65 -4.71 -10.87 -0.54
CA GLY A 65 -4.83 -10.79 -2.01
C GLY A 65 -3.50 -10.90 -2.75
N GLY A 66 -3.45 -10.38 -3.97
CA GLY A 66 -2.27 -10.41 -4.85
C GLY A 66 -2.16 -11.64 -5.77
N ASN A 67 -3.16 -12.53 -5.74
CA ASN A 67 -3.26 -13.71 -6.60
C ASN A 67 -4.28 -13.52 -7.76
N GLY A 68 -4.43 -12.27 -8.19
CA GLY A 68 -5.44 -11.87 -9.17
C GLY A 68 -6.80 -11.54 -8.54
N THR A 69 -7.69 -11.01 -9.38
CA THR A 69 -9.06 -10.65 -9.02
C THR A 69 -9.95 -11.89 -9.03
N GLY A 70 -10.72 -12.11 -7.96
CA GLY A 70 -11.71 -13.20 -7.92
C GLY A 70 -12.19 -13.55 -6.51
N GLU A 71 -13.05 -14.56 -6.44
CA GLU A 71 -13.73 -15.02 -5.21
C GLU A 71 -13.01 -16.19 -4.52
N GLN A 72 -11.83 -16.58 -5.00
CA GLN A 72 -11.04 -17.61 -4.33
C GLN A 72 -10.53 -17.10 -2.98
N SER A 73 -10.27 -17.99 -2.03
CA SER A 73 -9.92 -17.65 -0.64
C SER A 73 -8.67 -16.78 -0.49
N ASN A 74 -7.83 -16.68 -1.53
CA ASN A 74 -6.62 -15.88 -1.59
C ASN A 74 -6.67 -14.74 -2.64
N GLN A 75 -7.86 -14.43 -3.15
CA GLN A 75 -8.13 -13.37 -4.13
C GLN A 75 -8.99 -12.27 -3.49
N LEU A 76 -8.92 -11.06 -4.04
CA LEU A 76 -9.77 -9.92 -3.66
C LEU A 76 -10.41 -9.32 -4.91
N ILE A 77 -11.53 -8.64 -4.73
CA ILE A 77 -12.18 -7.85 -5.78
C ILE A 77 -12.28 -6.40 -5.31
N GLY A 78 -11.62 -5.50 -6.02
CA GLY A 78 -11.72 -4.04 -5.83
C GLY A 78 -11.68 -3.59 -4.36
N PRO A 79 -10.61 -3.91 -3.61
CA PRO A 79 -10.53 -3.49 -2.21
C PRO A 79 -10.51 -1.96 -2.09
N ILE A 80 -11.21 -1.44 -1.08
CA ILE A 80 -11.29 -0.02 -0.70
C ILE A 80 -10.78 0.19 0.73
#